data_AF-A0A3C0Q719-F1
#
_entry.id   AF-A0A3C0Q719-F1
#
_cell.length_a   1.000
_cell.length_b   1.000
_cell.length_c   1.000
_cell.angle_alpha   90.00
_cell.angle_beta   90.00
_cell.angle_gamma   90.00
#
_symmetry.space_group_name_H-M   'P 1'
#
loop_
_entity.id
_entity.type
_entity.pdbx_description
1 polymer ?
#
loop_
_entity_poly.entity_id
_entity_poly.type
_entity_poly.pdbx_seq_one_letter_code
_entity_poly.pdbx_strand_id
1 'polypeptide(L)' 'NTTLLQADVTDNDETDIALLNHFKLFAPPAILFFGTDGQERQEHRLVGFLDADGFLAHLQKAIPEQE' A
#
# COMPACT_ATOMS: atom_id res chain seq x y z
N ASN A 1 8.40 -4.18 13.86
CA ASN A 1 7.46 -5.29 13.54
C ASN A 1 6.39 -4.73 12.60
N THR A 2 6.04 -5.41 11.51
CA THR A 2 5.08 -4.94 10.50
C THR A 2 4.11 -6.07 10.15
N THR A 3 2.85 -5.73 9.85
CA THR A 3 1.86 -6.68 9.32
C THR A 3 1.66 -6.43 7.82
N LEU A 4 1.83 -7.47 7.01
CA LEU A 4 1.55 -7.41 5.57
C LEU A 4 0.11 -7.84 5.32
N LEU A 5 -0.64 -7.01 4.60
CA LEU A 5 -1.97 -7.33 4.10
C LEU A 5 -1.95 -7.29 2.57
N GLN A 6 -2.71 -8.19 1.96
CA GLN A 6 -2.90 -8.24 0.52
C GLN A 6 -4.39 -8.42 0.22
N ALA A 7 -4.92 -7.54 -0.62
CA ALA A 7 -6.25 -7.69 -1.20
C ALA A 7 -6.05 -8.11 -2.67
N ASP A 8 -6.62 -9.26 -3.03
CA ASP A 8 -6.73 -9.67 -4.43
C ASP A 8 -8.06 -9.17 -4.96
N VAL A 9 -8.01 -8.24 -5.91
CA VAL A 9 -9.17 -7.59 -6.53
C VAL A 9 -9.37 -8.05 -7.98
N THR A 10 -8.90 -9.25 -8.31
CA THR A 10 -8.94 -9.80 -9.68
C THR A 10 -10.38 -9.96 -10.20
N ASP A 11 -11.33 -10.29 -9.35
CA ASP A 11 -12.74 -10.49 -9.73
C ASP A 11 -13.45 -9.16 -10.03
N ASN A 12 -12.94 -8.05 -9.49
CA ASN A 12 -13.42 -6.69 -9.70
C ASN A 12 -14.93 -6.57 -9.43
N ASP A 13 -15.37 -7.18 -8.33
CA ASP A 13 -16.76 -7.16 -7.89
C ASP A 13 -17.13 -5.84 -7.17
N GLU A 14 -18.37 -5.74 -6.67
CA GLU A 14 -18.83 -4.53 -5.97
C GLU A 14 -17.99 -4.20 -4.72
N THR A 15 -17.47 -5.21 -4.03
CA THR A 15 -16.63 -5.04 -2.83
C THR A 15 -15.24 -4.55 -3.22
N ASP A 16 -14.66 -5.12 -4.26
CA ASP A 16 -13.37 -4.70 -4.82
C ASP A 16 -13.42 -3.25 -5.30
N ILE A 17 -14.47 -2.91 -6.05
CA ILE A 17 -14.71 -1.55 -6.54
C ILE A 17 -14.88 -0.59 -5.36
N ALA A 18 -15.60 -0.98 -4.30
CA ALA A 18 -15.76 -0.15 -3.11
C ALA A 18 -14.42 0.07 -2.39
N LEU A 19 -13.59 -0.97 -2.27
CA LEU A 19 -12.26 -0.91 -1.67
C LEU A 19 -11.34 0.04 -2.44
N LEU A 20 -11.26 -0.12 -3.76
CA LEU A 20 -10.45 0.74 -4.63
C LEU A 20 -10.89 2.20 -4.53
N ASN A 21 -12.20 2.47 -4.58
CA ASN A 21 -12.75 3.81 -4.44
C ASN A 21 -12.45 4.42 -3.07
N HIS A 22 -12.55 3.63 -2.00
CA HIS A 22 -12.24 4.09 -0.63
C HIS A 22 -10.81 4.64 -0.54
N PHE A 23 -9.85 3.93 -1.14
CA PHE A 23 -8.46 4.35 -1.17
C PHE A 23 -8.09 5.26 -2.34
N LYS A 24 -9.06 5.64 -3.18
CA LYS A 24 -8.88 6.47 -4.38
C LYS A 24 -7.87 5.85 -5.35
N LEU A 25 -7.95 4.54 -5.53
CA LEU A 25 -7.17 3.77 -6.49
C LEU A 25 -8.03 3.49 -7.72
N PHE A 26 -7.46 3.69 -8.91
CA PHE A 26 -8.14 3.36 -10.16
C PHE A 26 -8.00 1.87 -10.51
N ALA A 27 -6.80 1.33 -10.32
CA ALA A 27 -6.48 -0.07 -10.55
C ALA A 27 -5.19 -0.45 -9.78
N PRO A 28 -4.95 -1.75 -9.55
CA PRO A 28 -3.62 -2.26 -9.19
C PRO A 28 -2.57 -2.02 -10.30
N PRO A 29 -1.26 -2.12 -9.99
CA PRO A 29 -0.68 -2.38 -8.67
C PRO A 29 -0.58 -1.11 -7.81
N ALA A 30 -0.88 -1.25 -6.52
CA ALA A 30 -0.69 -0.21 -5.51
C ALA A 30 -0.29 -0.83 -4.16
N ILE A 31 0.65 -0.20 -3.46
CA ILE A 31 1.06 -0.56 -2.10
C ILE A 31 0.85 0.66 -1.20
N LEU A 32 0.07 0.46 -0.14
CA LEU A 32 -0.29 1.48 0.83
C LEU A 32 0.39 1.18 2.17
N PHE A 33 0.78 2.25 2.87
CA PHE A 33 1.45 2.16 4.16
C PHE A 33 0.57 2.79 5.22
N PHE A 34 0.44 2.14 6.36
CA PHE A 34 -0.38 2.59 7.47
C PHE A 34 0.46 2.68 8.75
N GLY A 35 0.26 3.74 9.52
CA GLY A 35 0.87 3.85 10.84
C GLY A 35 0.17 2.97 11.88
N THR A 36 0.76 2.86 13.07
CA THR A 36 0.14 2.16 14.21
C THR A 36 -1.14 2.83 14.70
N ASP A 37 -1.38 4.08 14.28
CA ASP A 37 -2.63 4.84 14.46
C ASP A 37 -3.73 4.45 13.45
N GLY A 38 -3.45 3.50 12.55
CA GLY A 38 -4.39 3.07 11.51
C GLY A 38 -4.55 4.08 10.37
N GLN A 39 -3.79 5.17 10.36
CA GLN A 39 -3.86 6.20 9.33
C GLN A 39 -2.91 5.90 8.18
N GLU A 40 -3.38 6.09 6.95
CA GLU A 40 -2.55 5.92 5.75
C GLU A 40 -1.48 7.02 5.68
N ARG A 41 -0.23 6.62 5.40
CA ARG A 41 0.87 7.51 5.04
C ARG A 41 0.86 7.71 3.53
N GLN A 42 -0.06 8.54 3.04
CA GLN A 42 -0.30 8.74 1.60
C GLN A 42 0.95 9.19 0.83
N GLU A 43 1.84 9.95 1.46
CA GLU A 43 3.13 10.37 0.88
C GLU A 43 4.07 9.21 0.54
N HIS A 44 3.84 8.04 1.13
CA HIS A 44 4.61 6.82 0.88
C HIS A 44 3.86 5.83 -0.02
N ARG A 45 2.66 6.16 -0.50
CA ARG A 45 1.93 5.27 -1.41
C ARG A 45 2.75 5.01 -2.67
N LEU A 46 2.85 3.74 -3.06
CA LEU A 46 3.43 3.33 -4.33
C LEU A 46 2.32 2.96 -5.29
N VAL A 47 2.40 3.49 -6.52
CA VAL A 47 1.51 3.14 -7.62
C VAL A 47 2.39 2.74 -8.81
N GLY A 48 2.11 1.60 -9.41
CA GLY A 48 2.98 1.02 -10.44
C GLY A 48 4.08 0.13 -9.86
N PHE A 49 5.06 -0.17 -10.70
CA PHE A 49 6.16 -1.07 -10.37
C PHE A 49 7.37 -0.30 -9.82
N LEU A 50 8.04 -0.91 -8.84
CA LEU A 50 9.34 -0.49 -8.32
C LEU A 50 10.21 -1.75 -8.22
N ASP A 51 11.47 -1.65 -8.64
CA ASP A 51 12.41 -2.77 -8.52
C ASP A 51 12.79 -3.03 -7.04
N ALA A 52 13.52 -4.11 -6.79
CA ALA A 52 13.84 -4.54 -5.44
C ALA A 52 14.63 -3.48 -4.65
N ASP A 53 15.65 -2.88 -5.28
CA ASP A 53 16.51 -1.88 -4.63
C ASP A 53 15.74 -0.59 -4.35
N GLY A 54 14.93 -0.13 -5.30
CA GLY A 54 14.04 1.01 -5.12
C GLY A 54 13.01 0.76 -4.03
N PHE A 55 12.42 -0.44 -4.00
CA PHE A 55 11.42 -0.80 -3.00
C PHE A 55 12.02 -0.85 -1.59
N LEU A 56 13.22 -1.42 -1.43
CA LEU A 56 13.94 -1.41 -0.15
C LEU A 56 14.25 0.01 0.32
N ALA A 57 14.76 0.88 -0.56
CA ALA A 57 15.03 2.27 -0.22
C ALA A 57 13.75 3.05 0.15
N HIS A 58 12.61 2.68 -0.44
CA HIS A 58 11.32 3.26 -0.11
C HIS A 58 10.79 2.77 1.24
N LEU A 59 10.91 1.46 1.51
CA LEU A 59 10.51 0.86 2.78
C LEU A 59 11.19 1.50 3.98
N GLN A 60 12.49 1.80 3.88
CA GLN A 60 13.24 2.47 4.95
C GLN A 60 12.70 3.86 5.30
N LYS A 61 12.09 4.55 4.34
CA LYS A 61 11.44 5.86 4.56
C LYS A 61 10.03 5.71 5.11
N ALA A 62 9.30 4.71 4.60
CA ALA A 62 7.89 4.50 4.91
C ALA A 62 7.64 3.80 6.26
N ILE A 63 8.59 2.97 6.69
CA ILE A 63 8.57 2.21 7.94
C ILE A 63 9.89 2.52 8.66
N PRO A 64 9.95 3.60 9.45
CA PRO A 64 11.15 3.90 10.23
C PRO A 64 11.44 2.72 11.17
N GLU A 65 12.71 2.32 11.23
CA GLU A 65 13.15 1.27 12.16
C GLU A 65 12.75 1.69 13.58
N GLN A 66 12.02 0.80 14.25
CA GLN A 66 11.74 0.94 15.68
C GLN A 66 12.94 0.33 16.39
N GLU A 67 13.74 1.16 17.07
CA GLU A 67 14.78 0.72 18.01
C GLU A 67 14.17 -0.10 19.17
#